data_AF-A0A2P6W3K8-F1
#
_entry.id   AF-A0A2P6W3K8-F1
#
_cell.length_a   1.000
_cell.length_b   1.000
_cell.length_c   1.000
_cell.angle_alpha   90.00
_cell.angle_beta   90.00
_cell.angle_gamma   90.00
#
_symmetry.space_group_name_H-M   'P 1'
#
loop_
_entity.id
_entity.type
_entity.pdbx_description
1 polymer ?
#
loop_
_entity_poly.entity_id
_entity_poly.type
_entity_poly.pdbx_seq_one_letter_code
_entity_poly.pdbx_strand_id
1 'polypeptide(L)' 'MARISVDVPERLKDEIKETAERKNFKSPSEYIRQALREKLEEDNELDPELLLRAIKVKQGDVETTDIDEVIQKYE' A
#
# COMPACT_ATOMS: atom_id res chain seq x y z
N MET A 1 11.45 -19.17 0.39
CA MET A 1 10.48 -18.06 0.29
C MET A 1 9.34 -18.33 1.26
N ALA A 2 8.89 -17.32 2.00
CA ALA A 2 7.64 -17.42 2.74
C ALA A 2 6.50 -17.76 1.77
N ARG A 3 5.59 -18.64 2.21
CA ARG A 3 4.42 -19.04 1.42
C ARG A 3 3.17 -18.50 2.10
N ILE A 4 2.34 -17.84 1.31
CA ILE A 4 1.04 -17.33 1.74
C ILE A 4 -0.03 -18.10 0.96
N SER A 5 -1.06 -18.57 1.66
CA SER A 5 -2.26 -19.12 1.06
C SER A 5 -3.36 -18.08 1.18
N VAL A 6 -3.99 -17.73 0.07
CA VAL A 6 -5.09 -16.76 0.01
C VAL A 6 -6.27 -17.42 -0.67
N ASP A 7 -7.45 -17.21 -0.11
CA ASP A 7 -8.70 -17.59 -0.77
C ASP A 7 -9.13 -16.45 -1.68
N VAL A 8 -9.46 -16.80 -2.92
CA VAL A 8 -9.77 -15.84 -3.99
C VAL A 8 -11.02 -16.33 -4.69
N PRO A 9 -12.02 -15.47 -4.95
CA PRO A 9 -13.21 -15.83 -5.73
C PRO A 9 -12.86 -16.45 -7.10
N GLU A 10 -13.60 -17.47 -7.54
CA GLU A 10 -13.24 -18.21 -8.77
C GLU A 10 -13.18 -17.35 -10.03
N ARG A 11 -14.08 -16.37 -10.15
CA ARG A 11 -14.05 -15.42 -11.28
C ARG A 11 -12.70 -14.69 -11.36
N LEU A 12 -12.15 -14.29 -10.22
CA LEU A 12 -10.86 -13.60 -10.15
C LEU A 12 -9.70 -14.57 -10.41
N LYS A 13 -9.80 -15.85 -10.05
CA LYS A 13 -8.75 -16.84 -10.36
C LYS A 13 -8.54 -16.98 -11.87
N ASP A 14 -9.61 -16.98 -12.65
CA ASP A 14 -9.54 -17.09 -14.11
C ASP A 14 -8.95 -15.81 -14.73
N GLU A 15 -9.40 -14.63 -14.30
CA GLU A 15 -8.86 -13.35 -14.73
C GLU A 15 -7.36 -13.19 -14.42
N ILE A 16 -6.92 -13.66 -13.25
CA ILE A 16 -5.51 -13.65 -12.84
C ILE A 16 -4.67 -14.53 -13.77
N LYS A 17 -5.17 -15.73 -14.11
CA LYS A 17 -4.44 -16.65 -15.02
C LYS A 17 -4.33 -16.05 -16.42
N GLU A 18 -5.44 -15.58 -16.99
CA GLU A 18 -5.47 -14.97 -18.31
C GLU A 18 -4.55 -13.74 -18.37
N THR A 19 -4.57 -12.90 -17.33
CA THR A 19 -3.71 -11.72 -17.26
C THR A 19 -2.24 -12.09 -17.11
N ALA A 20 -1.93 -13.12 -16.31
CA ALA A 20 -0.56 -13.61 -16.17
C ALA A 20 0.00 -14.12 -17.50
N GLU A 21 -0.77 -14.91 -18.24
CA GLU A 21 -0.41 -15.40 -19.57
C GLU A 21 -0.23 -14.26 -20.57
N ARG A 22 -1.21 -13.34 -20.66
CA ARG A 22 -1.16 -12.17 -21.55
C ARG A 22 0.06 -11.27 -21.31
N LYS A 23 0.49 -11.15 -20.05
CA LYS A 23 1.68 -10.38 -19.65
C LYS A 23 2.98 -11.22 -19.66
N ASN A 24 2.95 -12.46 -20.15
CA ASN A 24 4.08 -13.37 -20.25
C ASN A 24 4.76 -13.70 -18.91
N PHE A 25 3.99 -13.79 -17.82
CA PHE A 25 4.50 -14.30 -16.55
C PHE A 25 4.63 -15.83 -16.58
N LYS A 26 5.61 -16.38 -15.85
CA LYS A 26 5.81 -17.84 -15.79
C LYS A 26 4.74 -18.55 -14.97
N SER A 27 4.07 -17.82 -14.08
CA SER A 27 2.97 -18.35 -13.27
C SER A 27 2.05 -17.24 -12.76
N PRO A 28 0.77 -17.55 -12.46
CA PRO A 28 -0.14 -16.64 -11.75
C PRO A 28 0.46 -16.09 -10.44
N SER A 29 1.20 -16.93 -9.70
CA SER A 29 1.85 -16.49 -8.46
C SER A 29 2.97 -15.49 -8.67
N GLU A 30 3.67 -15.53 -9.80
CA GLU A 30 4.69 -14.53 -10.14
C GLU A 30 4.04 -13.18 -10.42
N TYR A 31 2.96 -13.18 -11.20
CA TYR A 31 2.14 -12.00 -11.45
C TYR A 31 1.60 -11.39 -10.14
N ILE A 32 1.01 -12.20 -9.26
CA ILE A 32 0.49 -11.73 -7.96
C ILE A 32 1.60 -11.10 -7.11
N ARG A 33 2.79 -11.72 -7.07
CA ARG A 33 3.92 -11.16 -6.29
C ARG A 33 4.40 -9.83 -6.84
N GLN A 34 4.40 -9.65 -8.16
CA GLN A 34 4.73 -8.35 -8.76
C GLN A 34 3.67 -7.31 -8.44
N ALA A 35 2.39 -7.64 -8.64
CA ALA A 35 1.29 -6.71 -8.35
C ALA A 35 1.28 -6.27 -6.87
N LEU A 36 1.58 -7.19 -5.94
CA LEU A 36 1.74 -6.85 -4.53
C LEU A 36 2.94 -5.93 -4.29
N ARG A 37 4.07 -6.13 -4.98
CA ARG A 37 5.23 -5.26 -4.85
C ARG A 37 4.94 -3.86 -5.37
N GLU A 38 4.33 -3.75 -6.54
CA GLU A 38 3.91 -2.47 -7.12
C GLU A 38 2.95 -1.75 -6.17
N LYS A 39 1.96 -2.46 -5.62
CA LYS A 39 1.02 -1.87 -4.67
C LYS A 39 1.69 -1.39 -3.38
N LEU A 40 2.63 -2.16 -2.84
CA LEU A 40 3.40 -1.75 -1.68
C LEU A 40 4.32 -0.57 -1.98
N GLU A 41 4.88 -0.48 -3.18
CA GLU A 41 5.69 0.68 -3.60
C GLU A 41 4.81 1.94 -3.70
N GLU A 42 3.62 1.84 -4.32
CA GLU A 42 2.61 2.92 -4.33
C GLU A 42 2.20 3.34 -2.91
N ASP A 43 1.89 2.38 -2.03
CA ASP A 43 1.46 2.67 -0.66
C ASP A 43 2.61 3.21 0.21
N ASN A 44 3.87 3.02 -0.20
CA ASN A 44 5.04 3.63 0.45
C ASN A 44 5.36 5.04 -0.07
N GLU A 45 4.70 5.51 -1.12
CA GLU A 45 4.82 6.92 -1.52
C GLU A 45 4.25 7.81 -0.41
N LEU A 46 4.99 8.85 -0.03
CA LEU A 46 4.50 9.81 0.94
C LEU A 46 3.27 10.51 0.37
N ASP A 47 2.16 10.43 1.09
CA ASP A 47 0.95 11.20 0.79
C ASP A 47 1.32 12.68 0.62
N PRO A 48 1.09 13.28 -0.57
CA PRO A 48 1.44 14.67 -0.86
C PRO A 48 0.83 15.67 0.14
N GLU A 49 -0.36 15.37 0.67
CA GLU A 49 -1.02 16.24 1.64
C GLU A 49 -0.33 16.19 3.00
N LEU A 50 0.08 15.00 3.45
CA LEU A 50 0.90 14.84 4.66
C LEU A 50 2.26 15.50 4.51
N LEU A 51 2.88 15.40 3.32
CA LEU A 51 4.15 16.02 3.01
C LEU A 51 4.05 17.55 3.05
N LEU A 52 3.00 18.11 2.44
CA LEU A 52 2.70 19.55 2.50
C LEU A 52 2.45 20.01 3.95
N ARG A 53 1.69 19.22 4.73
CA ARG A 53 1.45 19.52 6.14
C ARG A 53 2.76 19.53 6.94
N ALA A 54 3.62 18.54 6.75
CA ALA A 54 4.93 18.49 7.40
C ALA A 54 5.81 19.70 7.06
N ILE A 55 5.79 20.16 5.80
CA ILE A 55 6.50 21.36 5.36
C ILE A 55 5.95 22.61 6.09
N LYS A 56 4.63 22.80 6.13
CA LYS A 56 4.03 23.96 6.80
C LYS A 56 4.29 23.96 8.30
N VAL A 57 4.24 22.79 8.95
CA VAL A 57 4.62 22.64 10.37
C VAL A 57 6.07 23.06 10.59
N LYS A 58 6.99 22.62 9.73
CA LYS A 58 8.40 23.01 9.81
C LYS A 58 8.62 24.52 9.58
N GLN A 59 7.78 25.16 8.78
CA GLN A 59 7.80 26.60 8.52
C GLN A 59 7.15 27.42 9.66
N GLY A 60 6.47 26.77 10.61
CA GLY A 60 5.74 27.43 11.68
C GLY A 60 4.38 27.99 11.26
N ASP A 61 3.87 27.58 10.08
CA ASP A 61 2.62 28.09 9.50
C ASP A 61 1.37 27.35 10.00
N VAL A 62 1.53 26.35 10.87
CA VAL A 62 0.42 25.56 11.41
C VAL A 62 0.67 25.22 12.87
N GLU A 63 -0.36 25.39 13.71
CA GLU A 63 -0.35 24.87 15.08
C GLU A 63 -0.41 23.34 15.07
N THR A 64 0.43 22.71 15.89
CA THR A 64 0.45 21.26 16.08
C THR A 64 0.24 20.90 17.53
N THR A 65 -0.30 19.72 17.76
CA THR A 65 -0.48 19.12 19.09
C THR A 65 0.54 18.01 19.24
N ASP A 66 1.12 17.88 20.44
CA ASP A 66 2.06 16.81 20.73
C ASP A 66 1.37 15.44 20.72
N ILE A 67 2.11 14.40 20.35
CA ILE A 67 1.57 13.04 20.24
C ILE A 67 1.10 12.50 21.60
N ASP A 68 1.77 12.88 22.68
CA ASP A 68 1.43 12.42 24.03
C ASP A 68 0.07 13.00 24.48
N GLU A 69 -0.23 14.25 24.10
CA GLU A 69 -1.52 14.90 24.38
C GLU A 69 -2.66 14.27 23.56
N VAL A 70 -2.37 13.82 22.34
CA VAL A 70 -3.36 13.14 21.50
C VAL A 70 -3.70 11.78 22.08
N ILE A 71 -2.71 10.99 22.50
CA ILE A 71 -2.93 9.65 23.05
C ILE A 71 -3.80 9.73 24.32
N GLN A 72 -3.49 10.64 25.24
CA GLN A 72 -4.26 10.82 26.48
C GLN A 72 -5.72 11.25 26.26
N LYS A 73 -6.05 11.84 25.12
CA LYS A 73 -7.43 12.31 24.82
C LYS A 73 -8.35 11.18 24.35
N TYR A 74 -7.79 10.08 23.85
CA TYR A 74 -8.55 8.99 23.24
C TYR A 74 -8.42 7.64 23.99
N GLU A 75 -7.68 7.62 25.09
CA GLU A 75 -7.73 6.58 26.14
C GLU A 75 -8.73 6.94 27.24
#